data_AF-A0A7W1HZ74-F1
#
_entry.id   AF-A0A7W1HZ74-F1
#
_cell.length_a   1.000
_cell.length_b   1.000
_cell.length_c   1.000
_cell.angle_alpha   90.00
_cell.angle_beta   90.00
_cell.angle_gamma   90.00
#
_symmetry.space_group_name_H-M   'P 1'
#
loop_
_entity.id
_entity.type
_entity.pdbx_description
1 polymer ?
#
loop_
_entity_poly.entity_id
_entity_poly.type
_entity_poly.pdbx_seq_one_letter_code
_entity_poly.pdbx_strand_id
1 'polypeptide(L)'
;MEIEHILRDFGLILGAGLVSQLIATVIKIPQMVVLVAAGALIGPSVLGLVSNPLGGVGAQLLFNIGVALILFHGGTGISLRVISKTAVGLGLLVLPSVLLTAIIVALVVSPVFGVAFPVALLVGAVLASTDPAILIPLFDRLKLRPKVSQTVIA
;
A
#
# COMPACT_ATOMS: atom_id res chain seq x y z
N MET A 1 5.02 32.02 0.48
CA MET A 1 5.08 31.20 1.72
C MET A 1 4.53 29.80 1.51
N GLU A 2 3.36 29.59 0.91
CA GLU A 2 2.80 28.22 0.75
C GLU A 2 3.69 27.26 -0.07
N ILE A 3 4.26 27.71 -1.19
CA ILE A 3 5.08 26.86 -2.07
C ILE A 3 6.37 26.40 -1.37
N GLU A 4 7.02 27.30 -0.62
CA GLU A 4 8.27 27.00 0.09
C GLU A 4 8.05 25.94 1.19
N HIS A 5 6.95 26.03 1.94
CA HIS A 5 6.56 25.03 2.92
C HIS A 5 6.28 23.68 2.27
N ILE A 6 5.55 23.66 1.14
CA ILE A 6 5.29 22.43 0.40
C ILE A 6 6.61 21.79 -0.08
N LEU A 7 7.51 22.56 -0.71
CA LEU A 7 8.79 22.03 -1.17
C LEU A 7 9.66 21.51 -0.03
N ARG A 8 9.69 22.20 1.11
CA ARG A 8 10.40 21.76 2.31
C ARG A 8 9.83 20.43 2.83
N ASP A 9 8.52 20.32 2.96
CA ASP A 9 7.86 19.11 3.44
C ASP A 9 8.12 17.94 2.50
N PHE A 10 8.03 18.16 1.18
CA PHE A 10 8.39 17.14 0.18
C PHE A 10 9.85 16.70 0.32
N GLY A 11 10.78 17.64 0.46
CA GLY A 11 12.20 17.34 0.66
C GLY A 11 12.45 16.51 1.91
N LEU A 12 11.77 16.84 3.02
CA LEU A 12 11.86 16.09 4.27
C LEU A 12 11.26 14.68 4.14
N ILE A 13 10.09 14.53 3.51
CA ILE A 13 9.44 13.23 3.30
C ILE A 13 10.33 12.33 2.41
N LEU A 14 10.81 12.85 1.28
CA LEU A 14 11.66 12.09 0.36
C LEU A 14 13.01 11.75 0.99
N GLY A 15 13.64 12.70 1.68
CA GLY A 15 14.89 12.50 2.40
C GLY A 15 14.76 11.44 3.51
N ALA A 16 13.73 11.56 4.35
CA ALA A 16 13.44 10.57 5.39
C ALA A 16 13.13 9.19 4.78
N GLY A 17 12.39 9.14 3.67
CA GLY A 17 12.11 7.90 2.95
C GLY A 17 13.39 7.21 2.44
N LEU A 18 14.30 7.97 1.84
CA LEU A 18 15.58 7.44 1.33
C LEU A 18 16.47 6.90 2.46
N VAL A 19 16.59 7.66 3.56
CA VAL A 19 17.35 7.22 4.75
C VAL A 19 16.70 5.98 5.36
N SER A 20 15.37 5.92 5.43
CA SER A 20 14.63 4.77 5.95
C SER A 20 14.86 3.51 5.11
N GLN A 21 14.91 3.63 3.78
CA GLN A 21 15.23 2.49 2.91
C GLN A 21 16.65 1.96 3.14
N LEU A 22 17.63 2.86 3.33
CA LEU A 22 19.00 2.49 3.66
C LEU A 22 19.06 1.74 5.00
N ILE A 23 18.41 2.30 6.03
CA ILE A 23 18.31 1.70 7.37
C ILE A 23 17.64 0.32 7.29
N ALA A 24 16.51 0.21 6.59
CA ALA A 24 15.81 -1.06 6.41
C ALA A 24 16.68 -2.14 5.77
N THR A 25 17.51 -1.74 4.80
CA THR A 25 18.44 -2.64 4.11
C THR A 25 19.56 -3.12 5.03
N VAL A 26 20.10 -2.23 5.88
CA VAL A 26 21.15 -2.57 6.86
C VAL A 26 20.61 -3.50 7.96
N ILE A 27 19.43 -3.20 8.51
CA ILE A 27 18.80 -3.97 9.60
C ILE A 27 18.12 -5.25 9.06
N LYS A 28 17.99 -5.40 7.74
CA LYS A 28 17.37 -6.56 7.05
C LYS A 28 15.90 -6.78 7.42
N ILE A 29 15.15 -5.70 7.61
CA ILE A 29 13.70 -5.72 7.88
C ILE A 29 12.92 -5.19 6.67
N PRO A 30 11.63 -5.55 6.52
CA PRO A 30 10.82 -5.06 5.40
C PRO A 30 10.78 -3.52 5.35
N GLN A 31 11.08 -2.96 4.18
CA GLN A 31 11.20 -1.51 3.99
C GLN A 31 9.93 -0.75 4.41
N MET A 32 8.75 -1.32 4.14
CA MET A 32 7.46 -0.72 4.49
C MET A 32 7.30 -0.47 5.99
N VAL A 33 7.81 -1.37 6.84
CA VAL A 33 7.72 -1.21 8.30
C VAL A 33 8.52 0.02 8.74
N VAL A 34 9.73 0.19 8.20
CA VAL A 34 10.60 1.33 8.52
C VAL A 34 10.03 2.62 7.95
N LEU A 35 9.50 2.60 6.73
CA LEU A 35 8.86 3.76 6.10
C LEU A 35 7.63 4.25 6.89
N VAL A 36 6.77 3.34 7.34
CA VAL A 36 5.60 3.69 8.18
C VAL A 36 6.05 4.25 9.52
N ALA A 37 7.04 3.62 10.16
CA ALA A 37 7.58 4.11 11.43
C ALA A 37 8.21 5.50 11.28
N ALA A 38 9.02 5.71 10.25
CA ALA A 38 9.64 7.00 9.96
C ALA A 38 8.58 8.07 9.66
N GLY A 39 7.56 7.75 8.87
CA GLY A 39 6.42 8.65 8.59
C GLY A 39 5.67 9.05 9.86
N ALA A 40 5.40 8.09 10.75
CA ALA A 40 4.79 8.36 12.06
C ALA A 40 5.67 9.24 12.95
N LEU A 41 7.00 9.04 12.91
CA LEU A 41 7.97 9.83 13.67
C LEU A 41 8.09 11.27 13.16
N ILE A 42 8.26 11.48 11.85
CA ILE A 42 8.42 12.83 11.27
C ILE A 42 7.10 13.62 11.22
N GLY A 43 5.97 12.91 11.25
CA GLY A 43 4.64 13.48 11.19
C GLY A 43 4.24 14.23 12.47
N PRO A 44 3.01 14.81 12.46
CA PRO A 44 2.50 15.64 13.56
C PRO A 44 2.34 14.89 14.88
N SER A 45 2.23 13.56 14.84
CA SER A 45 2.01 12.73 16.03
C SER A 45 3.23 12.63 16.96
N VAL A 46 4.45 12.89 16.46
CA VAL A 46 5.68 12.74 17.26
C VAL A 46 6.59 13.98 17.14
N LEU A 47 7.30 14.15 16.01
CA LEU A 47 8.26 15.25 15.85
C LEU A 47 7.63 16.55 15.32
N GLY A 48 6.47 16.47 14.66
CA GLY A 48 5.80 17.65 14.11
C GLY A 48 6.58 18.39 13.02
N LEU A 49 7.55 17.73 12.40
CA LEU A 49 8.41 18.34 11.38
C LEU A 49 7.69 18.57 10.06
N VAL A 50 6.71 17.72 9.77
CA VAL A 50 5.88 17.80 8.57
C VAL A 50 4.43 17.84 9.02
N SER A 51 3.73 18.92 8.66
CA SER A 51 2.32 19.12 8.98
C SER A 51 1.56 19.46 7.70
N ASN A 52 1.32 18.43 6.87
CA ASN A 52 0.51 18.59 5.66
C ASN A 52 -0.87 17.95 5.90
N PRO A 53 -1.95 18.75 5.97
CA PRO A 53 -3.30 18.21 6.04
C PRO A 53 -3.55 17.26 4.86
N LEU A 54 -4.29 16.17 5.06
CA LEU A 54 -4.64 15.23 3.99
C LEU A 54 -5.37 15.92 2.81
N GLY A 55 -6.07 17.03 3.06
CA GLY A 55 -6.69 17.88 2.04
C GLY A 55 -5.80 18.99 1.50
N GLY A 56 -4.53 19.04 1.90
CA GLY A 56 -3.56 20.02 1.41
C GLY A 56 -3.07 19.67 0.01
N VAL A 57 -2.80 20.71 -0.79
CA VAL A 57 -2.33 20.56 -2.18
C VAL A 57 -1.10 19.67 -2.28
N GLY A 58 -0.17 19.78 -1.33
CA GLY A 58 1.05 18.96 -1.32
C GLY A 58 0.77 17.47 -1.09
N ALA A 59 -0.08 17.13 -0.11
CA ALA A 59 -0.41 15.72 0.18
C ALA A 59 -1.15 15.10 -1.01
N GLN A 60 -2.09 15.85 -1.59
CA GLN A 60 -2.88 15.39 -2.72
C GLN A 60 -2.05 15.20 -4.00
N LEU A 61 -1.06 16.07 -4.25
CA LEU A 61 -0.08 15.88 -5.33
C LEU A 61 0.74 14.59 -5.12
N LEU A 62 1.24 14.37 -3.90
CA LEU A 62 2.04 13.19 -3.57
C LEU A 62 1.21 11.90 -3.72
N PHE A 63 -0.04 11.90 -3.24
CA PHE A 63 -0.95 10.76 -3.40
C PHE A 63 -1.26 10.51 -4.88
N ASN A 64 -1.65 11.52 -5.64
CA ASN A 64 -2.04 11.35 -7.04
C ASN A 64 -0.87 10.84 -7.89
N ILE A 65 0.29 11.50 -7.79
CA ILE A 65 1.48 11.10 -8.55
C ILE A 65 2.02 9.77 -8.05
N GLY A 66 2.12 9.59 -6.73
CA GLY A 66 2.65 8.37 -6.11
C GLY A 66 1.81 7.14 -6.46
N VAL A 67 0.48 7.21 -6.27
CA VAL A 67 -0.43 6.10 -6.60
C VAL A 67 -0.40 5.84 -8.11
N ALA A 68 -0.42 6.87 -8.95
CA ALA A 68 -0.33 6.70 -10.40
C ALA A 68 0.97 5.99 -10.82
N LEU A 69 2.12 6.40 -10.28
CA LEU A 69 3.41 5.79 -10.58
C LEU A 69 3.51 4.35 -10.06
N ILE A 70 3.01 4.06 -8.86
CA ILE A 70 3.01 2.70 -8.28
C ILE A 70 2.14 1.77 -9.14
N LEU A 71 0.91 2.20 -9.49
CA LEU A 71 0.01 1.42 -10.34
C LEU A 71 0.58 1.24 -11.76
N PHE A 72 1.21 2.28 -12.31
CA PHE A 72 1.87 2.19 -13.61
C PHE A 72 3.02 1.18 -13.57
N HIS A 73 3.92 1.29 -12.59
CA HIS A 73 5.05 0.36 -12.44
C HIS A 73 4.57 -1.08 -12.24
N GLY A 74 3.61 -1.30 -11.34
CA GLY A 74 3.01 -2.62 -11.13
C GLY A 74 2.34 -3.17 -12.39
N GLY A 75 1.61 -2.33 -13.12
CA GLY A 75 0.95 -2.70 -14.38
C GLY A 75 1.92 -3.07 -15.50
N THR A 76 3.06 -2.38 -15.62
CA THR A 76 4.08 -2.70 -16.64
C THR A 76 4.76 -4.05 -16.43
N GLY A 77 4.76 -4.58 -15.19
CA GLY A 77 5.29 -5.91 -14.89
C GLY A 77 4.37 -7.06 -15.31
N ILE A 78 3.13 -6.76 -15.70
CA ILE A 78 2.10 -7.76 -16.00
C ILE A 78 2.16 -8.19 -17.48
N SER A 79 2.26 -9.50 -17.71
CA SER A 79 2.13 -10.06 -19.06
C SER A 79 0.66 -10.25 -19.42
N LEU A 80 0.13 -9.39 -20.30
CA LEU A 80 -1.23 -9.53 -20.84
C LEU A 80 -1.48 -10.89 -21.51
N ARG A 81 -0.43 -11.51 -22.07
CA ARG A 81 -0.49 -12.84 -22.68
C ARG A 81 -0.68 -13.95 -21.65
N VAL A 82 -0.16 -13.78 -20.43
CA VAL A 82 -0.33 -14.76 -19.35
C VAL A 82 -1.71 -14.59 -18.73
N ILE A 83 -2.10 -13.34 -18.44
CA ILE A 83 -3.45 -13.05 -17.92
C ILE A 83 -4.52 -13.59 -18.85
N SER A 84 -4.43 -13.39 -20.17
CA SER A 84 -5.46 -13.88 -21.09
C SER A 84 -5.63 -15.41 -21.07
N LYS A 85 -4.57 -16.16 -20.74
CA LYS A 85 -4.62 -17.63 -20.62
C LYS A 85 -5.23 -18.10 -19.30
N THR A 86 -5.15 -17.28 -18.25
CA THR A 86 -5.64 -17.63 -16.90
C THR A 86 -6.77 -16.72 -16.42
N ALA A 87 -7.34 -15.90 -17.30
CA ALA A 87 -8.27 -14.82 -16.95
C ALA A 87 -9.49 -15.30 -16.15
N VAL A 88 -10.06 -16.45 -16.54
CA VAL A 88 -11.22 -17.02 -15.85
C VAL A 88 -10.87 -17.48 -14.43
N GLY A 89 -9.75 -18.19 -14.27
CA GLY A 89 -9.29 -18.65 -12.97
C GLY A 89 -8.90 -17.49 -12.04
N LEU A 90 -8.20 -16.50 -12.59
CA LEU A 90 -7.84 -15.28 -11.86
C LEU A 90 -9.08 -14.50 -11.45
N GLY A 91 -10.05 -14.31 -12.35
CA GLY A 91 -11.30 -13.63 -12.05
C GLY A 91 -12.12 -14.34 -10.97
N LEU A 92 -12.22 -15.67 -11.05
CA LEU A 92 -12.90 -16.48 -10.03
C LEU A 92 -12.19 -16.47 -8.68
N LEU A 93 -10.89 -16.17 -8.64
CA LEU A 93 -10.15 -16.04 -7.39
C LEU A 93 -10.27 -14.61 -6.82
N VAL A 94 -10.05 -13.59 -7.64
CA VAL A 94 -9.96 -12.19 -7.21
C VAL A 94 -11.33 -11.58 -6.92
N LEU A 95 -12.34 -11.74 -7.81
CA LEU A 95 -13.63 -11.09 -7.61
C LEU A 95 -14.34 -11.56 -6.33
N PRO A 96 -14.49 -12.89 -6.09
CA PRO A 96 -15.15 -13.36 -4.88
C PRO A 96 -14.35 -13.07 -3.63
N SER A 97 -13.01 -13.20 -3.67
CA SER A 97 -12.18 -12.95 -2.48
C SER A 97 -12.24 -11.50 -2.01
N VAL A 98 -12.16 -10.53 -2.93
CA VAL A 98 -12.27 -9.11 -2.59
C VAL A 98 -13.64 -8.79 -2.01
N LEU A 99 -14.72 -9.28 -2.65
CA LEU A 99 -16.08 -9.01 -2.20
C LEU A 99 -16.36 -9.65 -0.83
N LEU A 100 -15.99 -10.92 -0.66
CA LEU A 100 -16.16 -11.63 0.62
C LEU A 100 -15.36 -10.97 1.73
N THR A 101 -14.10 -10.61 1.48
CA THR A 101 -13.25 -9.95 2.47
C THR A 101 -13.83 -8.61 2.87
N ALA A 102 -14.27 -7.79 1.92
CA ALA A 102 -14.88 -6.49 2.21
C ALA A 102 -16.15 -6.62 3.06
N ILE A 103 -17.02 -7.58 2.74
CA ILE A 103 -18.26 -7.83 3.50
C ILE A 103 -17.94 -8.35 4.91
N ILE A 104 -17.05 -9.34 5.04
CA ILE A 104 -16.68 -9.91 6.34
C ILE A 104 -16.08 -8.84 7.24
N VAL A 105 -15.16 -8.01 6.72
CA VAL A 105 -14.58 -6.90 7.47
C VAL A 105 -15.66 -5.89 7.86
N ALA A 106 -16.58 -5.54 6.96
CA ALA A 106 -17.66 -4.61 7.27
C ALA A 106 -18.58 -5.13 8.38
N LEU A 107 -18.91 -6.43 8.37
CA LEU A 107 -19.72 -7.09 9.39
C LEU A 107 -19.05 -7.11 10.77
N VAL A 108 -17.72 -7.10 10.83
CA VAL A 108 -16.97 -7.00 12.09
C VAL A 108 -16.83 -5.53 12.52
N VAL A 109 -16.45 -4.64 11.61
CA VAL A 109 -16.16 -3.24 11.90
C VAL A 109 -17.40 -2.46 12.33
N SER A 110 -18.54 -2.69 11.67
CA SER A 110 -19.78 -1.96 11.97
C SER A 110 -20.22 -2.10 13.44
N PRO A 111 -20.36 -3.31 14.02
CA PRO A 111 -20.72 -3.46 15.42
C PRO A 111 -19.59 -3.10 16.40
N VAL A 112 -18.33 -3.40 16.07
CA VAL A 112 -17.20 -3.14 16.99
C VAL A 112 -16.95 -1.64 17.18
N PHE A 113 -17.04 -0.86 16.10
CA PHE A 113 -16.77 0.58 16.13
C PHE A 113 -18.05 1.44 16.12
N GLY A 114 -19.23 0.82 16.06
CA GLY A 114 -20.53 1.53 16.04
C GLY A 114 -20.73 2.41 14.81
N VAL A 115 -20.05 2.11 13.70
CA VAL A 115 -20.11 2.90 12.47
C VAL A 115 -21.19 2.39 11.51
N ALA A 116 -21.75 3.30 10.71
CA ALA A 116 -22.73 2.96 9.69
C ALA A 116 -22.17 1.93 8.70
N PHE A 117 -23.02 1.01 8.24
CA PHE A 117 -22.61 -0.09 7.37
C PHE A 117 -21.87 0.36 6.10
N PRO A 118 -22.26 1.45 5.39
CA PRO A 118 -21.50 1.94 4.24
C PRO A 118 -20.06 2.36 4.59
N VAL A 119 -19.84 2.93 5.78
CA VAL A 119 -18.50 3.31 6.25
C VAL A 119 -17.69 2.06 6.58
N ALA A 120 -18.28 1.07 7.23
CA ALA A 120 -17.64 -0.21 7.49
C ALA A 120 -17.27 -0.94 6.17
N LEU A 121 -18.12 -0.84 5.15
CA LEU A 121 -17.87 -1.37 3.82
C LEU A 121 -16.70 -0.67 3.12
N LEU A 122 -16.56 0.65 3.26
CA LEU A 122 -15.39 1.39 2.77
C LEU A 122 -14.10 0.90 3.43
N VAL A 123 -14.11 0.71 4.75
CA VAL A 123 -12.96 0.13 5.48
C VAL A 123 -12.65 -1.26 4.96
N GLY A 124 -13.67 -2.10 4.77
CA GLY A 124 -13.52 -3.43 4.18
C GLY A 124 -12.94 -3.41 2.77
N ALA A 125 -13.37 -2.49 1.92
CA ALA A 125 -12.87 -2.34 0.56
C ALA A 125 -11.39 -1.94 0.52
N VAL A 126 -10.96 -1.03 1.41
CA VAL A 126 -9.54 -0.64 1.53
C VAL A 126 -8.69 -1.81 2.00
N LEU A 127 -9.17 -2.59 2.97
CA LEU A 127 -8.43 -3.73 3.54
C LEU A 127 -8.45 -4.99 2.67
N ALA A 128 -9.41 -5.12 1.75
CA ALA A 128 -9.50 -6.26 0.84
C ALA A 128 -8.43 -6.23 -0.27
N SER A 129 -7.82 -5.07 -0.53
CA SER A 129 -6.74 -4.96 -1.50
C SER A 129 -5.47 -5.64 -0.96
N THR A 130 -4.86 -6.50 -1.77
CA THR A 130 -3.62 -7.21 -1.42
C THR A 130 -2.46 -6.69 -2.26
N ASP A 131 -1.34 -6.39 -1.62
CA ASP A 131 -0.11 -5.99 -2.30
C ASP A 131 0.90 -7.15 -2.27
N PRO A 132 1.21 -7.79 -3.41
CA PRO A 132 2.17 -8.89 -3.46
C PRO A 132 3.62 -8.43 -3.27
N ALA A 133 3.93 -7.12 -3.32
CA ALA A 133 5.29 -6.60 -3.30
C ALA A 133 6.11 -7.01 -2.06
N ILE A 134 5.47 -7.22 -0.91
CA ILE A 134 6.14 -7.70 0.31
C ILE A 134 6.32 -9.22 0.30
N LEU A 135 5.39 -9.95 -0.33
CA LEU A 135 5.38 -11.42 -0.33
C LEU A 135 6.32 -12.01 -1.38
N ILE A 136 6.50 -11.36 -2.53
CA ILE A 136 7.39 -11.82 -3.61
C ILE A 136 8.83 -12.07 -3.09
N PRO A 137 9.51 -11.08 -2.46
CA PRO A 137 10.88 -11.28 -1.99
C PRO A 137 10.96 -12.30 -0.84
N LEU A 138 9.91 -12.39 -0.02
CA LEU A 138 9.84 -13.37 1.08
C LEU A 138 9.77 -14.81 0.53
N PHE A 139 8.93 -15.05 -0.47
CA PHE A 139 8.79 -16.36 -1.10
C PHE A 139 10.01 -16.77 -1.92
N ASP A 140 10.70 -15.81 -2.55
CA ASP A 140 11.98 -16.06 -3.21
C ASP A 140 13.06 -16.51 -2.22
N ARG A 141 13.10 -15.93 -1.01
CA ARG A 141 14.01 -16.41 0.06
C ARG A 141 13.65 -17.80 0.56
N LEU A 142 12.38 -18.16 0.56
CA LEU A 142 11.88 -19.47 1.02
C LEU A 142 11.95 -20.57 -0.05
N LYS A 143 12.38 -20.26 -1.29
CA LYS A 143 12.48 -21.21 -2.43
C LYS A 143 11.21 -22.05 -2.63
N LEU A 144 10.04 -21.43 -2.49
CA LEU A 144 8.77 -22.12 -2.68
C LEU A 144 8.58 -22.57 -4.13
N ARG A 145 7.81 -23.65 -4.35
CA ARG A 145 7.54 -24.17 -5.70
C ARG A 145 6.95 -23.06 -6.59
N PRO A 146 7.41 -22.91 -7.84
CA PRO A 146 7.01 -21.81 -8.73
C PRO A 146 5.49 -21.66 -8.90
N LYS A 147 4.76 -22.79 -8.92
CA LYS A 147 3.29 -22.80 -9.03
C LYS A 147 2.59 -22.14 -7.84
N VAL A 148 3.10 -22.29 -6.61
CA VAL A 148 2.47 -21.73 -5.41
C VAL A 148 2.76 -20.23 -5.31
N SER A 149 4.00 -19.83 -5.63
CA SER A 149 4.39 -18.42 -5.66
C SER A 149 3.56 -17.63 -6.68
N GLN A 150 3.40 -18.14 -7.91
CA GLN A 150 2.62 -17.45 -8.95
C GLN A 150 1.13 -17.29 -8.62
N THR A 151 0.50 -18.20 -7.88
CA THR A 151 -0.91 -18.10 -7.50
C THR A 151 -1.16 -17.09 -6.37
N VAL A 152 -0.15 -16.82 -5.53
CA VAL A 152 -0.27 -15.84 -4.44
C VAL A 152 0.15 -14.44 -4.88
N ILE A 153 0.96 -14.33 -5.94
CA ILE A 153 1.46 -13.07 -6.49
C ILE A 153 0.48 -12.45 -7.50
N ALA A 154 -0.26 -13.27 -8.24
CA ALA A 154 -1.23 -12.84 -9.25
C ALA A 154 -2.57 -12.46 -8.62
#